data_AF-A0A8J5MM39-F1
#
_entry.id   AF-A0A8J5MM39-F1
#
_cell.length_a   1.000
_cell.length_b   1.000
_cell.length_c   1.000
_cell.angle_alpha   90.00
_cell.angle_beta   90.00
_cell.angle_gamma   90.00
#
_symmetry.space_group_name_H-M   'P 1'
#
loop_
_entity.id
_entity.type
_entity.pdbx_description
1 polymer ?
#
loop_
_entity_poly.entity_id
_entity_poly.type
_entity_poly.pdbx_seq_one_letter_code
_entity_poly.pdbx_strand_id
1 'polypeptide(L)'
;MSKDSVEYISPPWNFSWVVKKEICASARPQTEANVAFLRNEGVDVLVTLSGETMPHHTAHEYFQCHLLHVEEFEDPSMEQINEFISICDKAREEKKAPDEATWNVRLMRPYSIETWEQERAVKKFRDFLAWGHL
;
A
#
# COMPACT_ATOMS: atom_id res chain seq x y z
N MET A 1 12.21 37.23 13.64
CA MET A 1 13.24 36.17 13.68
C MET A 1 12.60 34.89 14.20
N SER A 2 12.63 33.86 13.33
CA SER A 2 12.43 32.42 13.56
C SER A 2 11.12 31.96 14.25
N LYS A 3 10.35 31.03 13.69
CA LYS A 3 10.81 29.76 13.11
C LYS A 3 9.87 29.33 11.98
N ASP A 4 10.36 29.38 10.75
CA ASP A 4 9.99 28.37 9.76
C ASP A 4 10.60 27.06 10.27
N SER A 5 9.91 26.40 11.19
CA SER A 5 10.20 25.00 11.46
C SER A 5 9.79 24.27 10.21
N VAL A 6 10.76 23.98 9.34
CA VAL A 6 10.58 22.97 8.30
C VAL A 6 10.12 21.73 9.05
N GLU A 7 8.83 21.43 8.95
CA GLU A 7 8.25 20.22 9.50
C GLU A 7 9.08 19.07 8.94
N TYR A 8 9.73 18.30 9.80
CA TYR A 8 10.59 17.21 9.36
C TYR A 8 9.72 16.14 8.72
N ILE A 9 9.51 16.23 7.40
CA ILE A 9 8.80 15.23 6.61
C ILE A 9 9.69 14.01 6.51
N SER A 10 9.17 12.84 6.89
CA SER A 10 9.93 11.60 6.88
C SER A 10 9.08 10.43 6.43
N PRO A 11 9.67 9.49 5.66
CA PRO A 11 8.95 8.31 5.24
C PRO A 11 8.53 7.46 6.45
N PRO A 12 7.37 6.80 6.39
CA PRO A 12 7.09 5.71 7.30
C PRO A 12 8.18 4.64 7.19
N TRP A 13 8.38 3.89 8.28
CA TRP A 13 9.42 2.85 8.32
C TRP A 13 9.25 1.85 7.17
N ASN A 14 10.36 1.42 6.56
CA ASN A 14 10.36 0.54 5.40
C ASN A 14 9.40 1.00 4.30
N PHE A 15 9.35 2.29 3.96
CA PHE A 15 8.65 2.72 2.74
C PHE A 15 9.41 2.28 1.47
N SER A 16 8.71 1.69 0.49
CA SER A 16 9.20 1.61 -0.88
C SER A 16 8.07 1.45 -1.89
N TRP A 17 8.37 1.82 -3.14
CA TRP A 17 7.53 1.51 -4.28
C TRP A 17 7.68 0.05 -4.69
N VAL A 18 6.55 -0.66 -4.82
CA VAL A 18 6.46 -1.97 -5.47
C VAL A 18 6.29 -1.79 -6.97
N VAL A 19 5.38 -0.88 -7.35
CA VAL A 19 5.22 -0.37 -8.71
C VAL A 19 5.35 1.14 -8.63
N LYS A 20 6.39 1.68 -9.28
CA LYS A 20 6.75 3.10 -9.16
C LYS A 20 5.55 4.00 -9.50
N LYS A 21 5.19 4.88 -8.56
CA LYS A 21 4.06 5.83 -8.67
C LYS A 21 2.67 5.20 -8.81
N GLU A 22 2.54 3.90 -8.57
CA GLU A 22 1.25 3.21 -8.53
C GLU A 22 0.99 2.53 -7.19
N ILE A 23 1.91 1.67 -6.73
CA ILE A 23 1.74 0.87 -5.52
C ILE A 23 3.01 0.97 -4.67
N CYS A 24 2.86 1.42 -3.42
CA CYS A 24 3.91 1.42 -2.42
C CYS A 24 3.49 0.61 -1.19
N ALA A 25 4.48 0.22 -0.39
CA ALA A 25 4.26 -0.45 0.88
C ALA A 25 5.17 0.17 1.95
N SER A 26 4.67 0.26 3.18
CA SER A 26 5.42 0.70 4.35
C SER A 26 4.87 0.07 5.62
N ALA A 27 5.59 0.22 6.72
CA ALA A 27 5.00 0.09 8.04
C ALA A 27 3.94 1.19 8.27
N ARG A 28 3.24 1.10 9.40
CA ARG A 28 2.21 2.05 9.81
C ARG A 28 2.72 3.51 9.77
N PRO A 29 2.04 4.43 9.08
CA PRO A 29 2.33 5.87 9.20
C PRO A 29 1.81 6.35 10.56
N GLN A 30 2.72 6.58 11.51
CA GLN A 30 2.40 6.88 12.91
C GLN A 30 2.34 8.37 13.23
N THR A 31 2.89 9.22 12.35
CA THR A 31 3.05 10.66 12.59
C THR A 31 2.50 11.48 11.43
N GLU A 32 2.20 12.76 11.67
CA GLU A 32 1.85 13.72 10.60
C GLU A 32 2.95 13.85 9.56
N ALA A 33 4.22 13.78 9.96
CA ALA A 33 5.36 13.76 9.06
C ALA A 33 5.32 12.59 8.06
N ASN A 34 4.86 11.40 8.50
CA ASN A 34 4.68 10.24 7.61
C ASN A 34 3.52 10.45 6.65
N VAL A 35 2.40 11.00 7.14
CA VAL A 35 1.24 11.35 6.32
C VAL A 35 1.63 12.38 5.25
N ALA A 36 2.33 13.44 5.64
CA ALA A 36 2.83 14.47 4.73
C ALA A 36 3.79 13.88 3.69
N PHE A 37 4.66 12.95 4.08
CA PHE A 37 5.54 12.26 3.14
C PHE A 37 4.75 11.48 2.08
N LEU A 38 3.78 10.66 2.49
CA LEU A 38 2.96 9.86 1.57
C LEU A 38 2.17 10.75 0.61
N ARG A 39 1.62 11.86 1.11
CA ARG A 39 0.94 12.88 0.28
C ARG A 39 1.89 13.49 -0.74
N ASN A 40 3.10 13.88 -0.33
CA ASN A 40 4.11 14.45 -1.24
C ASN A 40 4.56 13.44 -2.31
N GLU A 41 4.52 12.14 -2.00
CA GLU A 41 4.81 11.08 -2.95
C GLU A 41 3.68 10.82 -3.97
N GLY A 42 2.50 11.42 -3.77
CA GLY A 42 1.32 11.28 -4.62
C GLY A 42 0.44 10.06 -4.28
N VAL A 43 0.46 9.62 -3.02
CA VAL A 43 -0.43 8.57 -2.52
C VAL A 43 -1.81 9.18 -2.25
N ASP A 44 -2.86 8.55 -2.77
CA ASP A 44 -4.25 9.00 -2.61
C ASP A 44 -5.13 7.95 -1.88
N VAL A 45 -4.70 6.70 -1.87
CA VAL A 45 -5.43 5.58 -1.27
C VAL A 45 -4.52 4.87 -0.27
N LEU A 46 -5.03 4.64 0.94
CA LEU A 46 -4.29 3.99 2.02
C LEU A 46 -5.03 2.73 2.47
N VAL A 47 -4.44 1.57 2.23
CA VAL A 47 -4.98 0.28 2.69
C VAL A 47 -4.24 -0.15 3.96
N THR A 48 -4.97 -0.31 5.05
CA THR A 48 -4.44 -0.80 6.33
C THR A 48 -4.78 -2.27 6.48
N LEU A 49 -3.78 -3.10 6.79
CA LEU A 49 -3.96 -4.55 6.93
C LEU A 49 -4.27 -5.01 8.36
N SER A 50 -3.85 -4.24 9.37
CA SER A 50 -4.06 -4.58 10.78
C SER A 50 -5.30 -3.85 11.33
N GLY A 51 -6.21 -4.59 11.99
CA GLY A 51 -7.34 -4.00 12.70
C GLY A 51 -6.97 -3.32 14.02
N GLU A 52 -5.80 -3.66 14.58
CA GLU A 52 -5.37 -3.19 15.89
C GLU A 52 -4.61 -1.86 15.82
N THR A 53 -4.02 -1.55 14.66
CA THR A 53 -3.11 -0.42 14.50
C THR A 53 -3.47 0.48 13.32
N MET A 54 -4.34 1.46 13.57
CA MET A 54 -4.80 2.43 12.57
C MET A 54 -3.73 3.48 12.23
N PRO A 55 -3.66 4.01 10.99
CA PRO A 55 -2.75 5.10 10.65
C PRO A 55 -2.97 6.34 11.54
N HIS A 56 -2.04 7.29 11.50
CA HIS A 56 -2.21 8.57 12.20
C HIS A 56 -3.59 9.19 11.89
N HIS A 57 -4.25 9.76 12.89
CA HIS A 57 -5.67 10.16 12.79
C HIS A 57 -5.97 11.13 11.64
N THR A 58 -5.01 11.97 11.25
CA THR A 58 -5.12 12.89 10.11
C THR A 58 -5.09 12.20 8.73
N ALA A 59 -4.74 10.92 8.64
CA ALA A 59 -4.68 10.19 7.37
C ALA A 59 -6.02 10.21 6.61
N HIS A 60 -7.14 10.14 7.34
CA HIS A 60 -8.49 10.17 6.74
C HIS A 60 -8.85 11.51 6.08
N GLU A 61 -8.12 12.59 6.37
CA GLU A 61 -8.32 13.90 5.74
C GLU A 61 -7.70 13.97 4.33
N TYR A 62 -6.70 13.13 4.06
CA TYR A 62 -5.88 13.20 2.84
C TYR A 62 -5.99 11.97 1.95
N PHE A 63 -6.35 10.81 2.50
CA PHE A 63 -6.41 9.56 1.76
C PHE A 63 -7.79 8.92 1.85
N GLN A 64 -8.16 8.21 0.78
CA GLN A 64 -9.20 7.22 0.87
C GLN A 64 -8.68 6.01 1.65
N CYS A 65 -9.05 5.93 2.93
CA CYS A 65 -8.61 4.85 3.81
C CYS A 65 -9.53 3.62 3.68
N HIS A 66 -8.93 2.46 3.46
CA HIS A 66 -9.59 1.15 3.51
C HIS A 66 -8.93 0.28 4.58
N LEU A 67 -9.72 -0.53 5.28
CA LEU A 67 -9.24 -1.50 6.25
C LEU A 67 -9.52 -2.91 5.72
N LEU A 68 -8.47 -3.68 5.45
CA LEU A 68 -8.54 -5.10 5.13
C LEU A 68 -7.96 -5.88 6.29
N HIS A 69 -8.81 -6.40 7.18
CA HIS A 69 -8.33 -7.04 8.40
C HIS A 69 -7.67 -8.40 8.14
N VAL A 70 -6.35 -8.41 7.95
CA VAL A 70 -5.54 -9.63 7.88
C VAL A 70 -4.97 -9.88 9.28
N GLU A 71 -5.20 -11.08 9.81
CA GLU A 71 -4.66 -11.48 11.11
C GLU A 71 -3.13 -11.49 11.07
N GLU A 72 -2.49 -11.05 12.14
CA GLU A 72 -1.02 -11.00 12.17
C GLU A 72 -0.45 -12.42 12.00
N PHE A 73 0.63 -12.52 11.22
CA PHE A 73 1.31 -13.78 10.87
C PHE A 73 0.50 -14.75 10.00
N GLU A 74 -0.71 -14.39 9.60
CA GLU A 74 -1.55 -15.20 8.73
C GLU A 74 -1.50 -14.73 7.27
N ASP A 75 -1.90 -15.64 6.37
CA ASP A 75 -2.11 -15.31 4.97
C ASP A 75 -3.45 -14.58 4.78
N PRO A 76 -3.51 -13.57 3.88
CA PRO A 76 -4.79 -13.02 3.48
C PRO A 76 -5.64 -14.10 2.78
N SER A 77 -6.95 -14.10 3.06
CA SER A 77 -7.91 -14.94 2.37
C SER A 77 -8.04 -14.52 0.89
N MET A 78 -8.55 -15.42 0.04
CA MET A 78 -8.82 -15.07 -1.36
C MET A 78 -9.81 -13.90 -1.51
N GLU A 79 -10.75 -13.77 -0.58
CA GLU A 79 -11.71 -12.66 -0.56
C GLU A 79 -11.00 -11.33 -0.27
N GLN A 80 -10.08 -11.30 0.69
CA GLN A 80 -9.28 -10.12 1.04
C GLN A 80 -8.32 -9.73 -0.10
N ILE A 81 -7.73 -10.73 -0.78
CA ILE A 81 -6.92 -10.50 -1.97
C ILE A 81 -7.78 -9.86 -3.07
N ASN A 82 -8.98 -10.39 -3.34
CA ASN A 82 -9.89 -9.86 -4.34
C ASN A 82 -10.37 -8.44 -3.98
N GLU A 83 -10.62 -8.18 -2.69
CA GLU A 83 -10.99 -6.85 -2.22
C GLU A 83 -9.84 -5.85 -2.40
N PHE A 84 -8.61 -6.23 -2.07
CA PHE A 84 -7.42 -5.42 -2.34
C PHE A 84 -7.27 -5.08 -3.83
N ILE A 85 -7.43 -6.08 -4.71
CA ILE A 85 -7.38 -5.89 -6.16
C ILE A 85 -8.47 -4.89 -6.60
N SER A 86 -9.70 -5.05 -6.13
CA SER A 86 -10.82 -4.15 -6.45
C SER A 86 -10.54 -2.70 -6.02
N ILE A 87 -9.95 -2.50 -4.85
CA ILE A 87 -9.52 -1.16 -4.39
C ILE A 87 -8.46 -0.58 -5.33
N CYS A 88 -7.45 -1.37 -5.72
CA CYS A 88 -6.42 -0.94 -6.65
C CYS A 88 -6.99 -0.58 -8.03
N ASP A 89 -7.90 -1.37 -8.56
CA ASP A 89 -8.52 -1.13 -9.87
C ASP A 89 -9.37 0.14 -9.85
N LYS A 90 -10.16 0.34 -8.81
CA LYS A 90 -10.95 1.57 -8.63
C LYS A 90 -10.05 2.81 -8.51
N ALA A 91 -9.01 2.75 -7.69
CA ALA A 91 -8.04 3.85 -7.55
C ALA A 91 -7.36 4.17 -8.88
N ARG A 92 -7.10 3.13 -9.70
CA ARG A 92 -6.52 3.29 -11.03
C ARG A 92 -7.51 3.91 -12.01
N GLU A 93 -8.77 3.50 -12.01
CA GLU A 93 -9.82 4.11 -12.85
C GLU A 93 -10.00 5.61 -12.54
N GLU A 94 -10.01 5.97 -11.26
CA GLU A 94 -10.11 7.35 -10.81
C GLU A 94 -8.88 8.20 -11.21
N LYS A 95 -7.70 7.56 -11.33
CA LYS A 95 -6.44 8.20 -11.77
C LYS A 95 -6.14 8.08 -13.27
N LYS A 96 -6.86 7.27 -14.04
CA LYS A 96 -6.60 6.97 -15.47
C LYS A 96 -6.92 8.12 -16.43
N ALA A 97 -7.07 9.33 -15.91
CA ALA A 97 -6.88 10.55 -16.68
C ALA A 97 -5.57 11.23 -16.20
N PRO A 98 -4.43 11.20 -16.93
CA PRO A 98 -4.11 10.54 -18.19
C PRO A 98 -2.80 9.70 -18.21
N ASP A 99 -2.77 8.75 -19.16
CA ASP A 99 -1.63 8.18 -19.90
C ASP A 99 -0.59 7.24 -19.22
N GLU A 100 -0.68 5.97 -19.66
CA GLU A 100 0.35 4.90 -19.69
C GLU A 100 0.80 4.24 -18.37
N ALA A 101 -0.01 3.30 -17.88
CA ALA A 101 0.43 2.30 -16.91
C ALA A 101 1.10 1.11 -17.62
N THR A 102 2.43 1.03 -17.59
CA THR A 102 3.21 -0.07 -18.18
C THR A 102 3.59 -1.08 -17.10
N TRP A 103 3.21 -2.34 -17.31
CA TRP A 103 3.46 -3.50 -16.45
C TRP A 103 4.94 -3.75 -16.14
N ASN A 104 5.24 -4.15 -14.90
CA ASN A 104 6.11 -5.29 -14.57
C ASN A 104 6.12 -5.54 -13.05
N VAL A 105 5.50 -6.65 -12.62
CA VAL A 105 5.62 -7.16 -11.24
C VAL A 105 6.94 -7.91 -11.12
N ARG A 106 7.93 -7.30 -10.48
CA ARG A 106 9.11 -8.04 -10.00
C ARG A 106 9.11 -8.06 -8.48
N LEU A 107 8.44 -9.10 -7.98
CA LEU A 107 8.76 -9.87 -6.79
C LEU A 107 9.14 -9.05 -5.56
N MET A 108 8.13 -8.90 -4.69
CA MET A 108 8.21 -8.89 -3.23
C MET A 108 9.59 -8.66 -2.65
N ARG A 109 9.69 -7.51 -2.01
CA ARG A 109 10.75 -7.07 -1.09
C ARG A 109 11.40 -8.27 -0.38
N PRO A 110 12.70 -8.49 -0.57
CA PRO A 110 13.42 -9.46 0.25
C PRO A 110 13.16 -9.15 1.73
N TYR A 111 12.89 -10.19 2.53
CA TYR A 111 12.64 -10.18 3.98
C TYR A 111 11.24 -9.81 4.50
N SER A 112 10.25 -9.45 3.67
CA SER A 112 8.86 -9.26 4.14
C SER A 112 8.02 -10.53 4.17
N ILE A 113 8.54 -11.64 3.65
CA ILE A 113 7.91 -12.95 3.71
C ILE A 113 8.62 -13.72 4.81
N GLU A 114 7.92 -13.90 5.92
CA GLU A 114 8.46 -14.49 7.15
C GLU A 114 8.05 -15.96 7.30
N THR A 115 7.05 -16.42 6.54
CA THR A 115 6.53 -17.81 6.60
C THR A 115 6.40 -18.47 5.22
N TRP A 116 6.37 -19.81 5.22
CA TRP A 116 6.15 -20.63 4.01
C TRP A 116 4.75 -20.43 3.39
N GLU A 117 3.77 -20.09 4.22
CA GLU A 117 2.40 -19.78 3.79
C GLU A 117 2.37 -18.46 3.03
N GLN A 118 3.03 -17.43 3.54
CA GLN A 118 3.15 -16.12 2.87
C GLN A 118 3.85 -16.24 1.51
N GLU A 119 4.87 -17.10 1.37
CA GLU A 119 5.45 -17.41 0.06
C GLU A 119 4.44 -18.05 -0.90
N ARG A 120 3.55 -18.91 -0.39
CA ARG A 120 2.51 -19.59 -1.17
C ARG A 120 1.43 -18.60 -1.59
N ALA A 121 1.04 -17.65 -0.75
CA ALA A 121 0.10 -16.58 -1.08
C ALA A 121 0.64 -15.69 -2.22
N VAL A 122 1.92 -15.30 -2.16
CA VAL A 122 2.58 -14.56 -3.25
C VAL A 122 2.62 -15.37 -4.55
N LYS A 123 2.91 -16.68 -4.48
CA LYS A 123 2.86 -17.56 -5.65
C LYS A 123 1.45 -17.67 -6.22
N LYS A 124 0.41 -17.83 -5.39
CA LYS A 124 -1.00 -17.82 -5.83
C LYS A 124 -1.39 -16.50 -6.47
N PHE A 125 -0.99 -15.37 -5.90
CA PHE A 125 -1.26 -14.04 -6.46
C PHE A 125 -0.58 -13.85 -7.81
N ARG A 126 0.70 -14.24 -7.93
CA ARG A 126 1.42 -14.28 -9.20
C ARG A 126 0.70 -15.16 -10.23
N ASP A 127 0.31 -16.36 -9.83
CA ASP A 127 -0.35 -17.32 -10.72
C ASP A 127 -1.73 -16.78 -11.15
N PHE A 128 -2.47 -16.14 -10.24
CA PHE A 128 -3.72 -15.45 -10.56
C PHE A 128 -3.52 -14.32 -11.59
N LEU A 129 -2.49 -13.47 -11.41
CA LEU A 129 -2.14 -12.44 -12.38
C LEU A 129 -1.68 -13.01 -13.73
N ALA A 130 -1.04 -14.19 -13.74
CA ALA A 130 -0.54 -14.84 -14.95
C ALA A 130 -1.64 -15.59 -15.73
N TRP A 131 -2.74 -15.98 -15.08
CA TRP A 131 -3.82 -16.78 -15.67
C TRP A 131 -4.98 -15.97 -16.27
N GLY A 132 -4.82 -14.65 -16.39
CA GLY A 132 -5.62 -13.83 -17.31
C GLY A 132 -7.11 -13.78 -17.01
N HIS A 133 -7.50 -13.07 -15.95
CA HIS A 133 -8.84 -12.48 -15.83
C HIS A 133 -8.76 -10.95 -16.06
N LEU A 134 -8.12 -10.57 -17.18
CA LEU A 134 -8.23 -9.25 -17.81
C LEU A 134 -8.89 -9.43 -19.17
#